data_AF-A0A8H7S4U8-F1
#
_entry.id   AF-A0A8H7S4U8-F1
#
_cell.length_a   1.000
_cell.length_b   1.000
_cell.length_c   1.000
_cell.angle_alpha   90.00
_cell.angle_beta   90.00
_cell.angle_gamma   90.00
#
_symmetry.space_group_name_H-M   'P 1'
#
loop_
_entity.id
_entity.type
_entity.pdbx_description
1 polymer ?
#
loop_
_entity_poly.entity_id
_entity_poly.type
_entity_poly.pdbx_seq_one_letter_code
_entity_poly.pdbx_strand_id
1 'polypeptide(L)'
;MTLSTTLTSYGIFTVAVPLLVQWNYFRQIVLYAMSMGLGLSEIPADFATISLGLVAIYTFVIAGFITDVSESFSDKYRRSFSGMADGVGKLKQLFPAYAISVYLLKENTNLYYTQSKAFLFLQSLLLVLVPLVWCYPSLKKTHSIAYRCALGWTLVYSLFPRETMHVLWLISQVIQQQFSFSPRVYSDEYIV
;
A
#
# COMPACT_ATOMS: atom_id res chain seq x y z
N MET A 1 -10.06 -3.26 -21.31
CA MET A 1 -10.30 -4.13 -20.14
C MET A 1 -11.79 -4.34 -19.99
N THR A 2 -12.26 -5.58 -20.14
CA THR A 2 -13.69 -5.96 -20.10
C THR A 2 -14.28 -5.81 -18.68
N LEU A 3 -15.61 -5.82 -18.55
CA LEU A 3 -16.29 -5.79 -17.25
C LEU A 3 -15.84 -6.96 -16.36
N SER A 4 -15.78 -8.17 -16.94
CA SER A 4 -15.32 -9.39 -16.27
C SER A 4 -13.92 -9.24 -15.68
N THR A 5 -12.93 -8.81 -16.47
CA THR A 5 -11.56 -8.60 -15.97
C THR A 5 -11.49 -7.56 -14.85
N THR A 6 -12.34 -6.53 -14.88
CA THR A 6 -12.41 -5.52 -13.81
C THR A 6 -12.91 -6.14 -12.49
N LEU A 7 -13.99 -6.92 -12.56
CA LEU A 7 -14.55 -7.61 -11.39
C LEU A 7 -13.54 -8.62 -10.82
N THR A 8 -12.86 -9.39 -11.67
CA THR A 8 -11.82 -10.32 -11.24
C THR A 8 -10.68 -9.59 -10.54
N SER A 9 -10.22 -8.45 -11.05
CA SER A 9 -9.20 -7.64 -10.36
C SER A 9 -9.67 -7.13 -9.00
N TYR A 10 -10.91 -6.65 -8.88
CA TYR A 10 -11.45 -6.26 -7.58
C TYR A 10 -11.49 -7.45 -6.62
N GLY A 11 -11.96 -8.62 -7.07
CA GLY A 11 -11.95 -9.85 -6.26
C GLY A 11 -10.56 -10.21 -5.77
N ILE A 12 -9.57 -10.22 -6.67
CA ILE A 12 -8.17 -10.51 -6.34
C ILE A 12 -7.63 -9.52 -5.31
N PHE A 13 -7.72 -8.21 -5.55
CA PHE A 13 -7.14 -7.22 -4.64
C PHE A 13 -7.88 -7.12 -3.30
N THR A 14 -9.18 -7.44 -3.28
CA THR A 14 -9.95 -7.50 -2.03
C THR A 14 -9.43 -8.61 -1.12
N VAL A 15 -8.89 -9.70 -1.67
CA VAL A 15 -8.29 -10.80 -0.90
C VAL A 15 -6.77 -10.61 -0.73
N ALA A 16 -6.06 -10.09 -1.72
CA ALA A 16 -4.61 -9.96 -1.70
C ALA A 16 -4.12 -8.89 -0.71
N VAL A 17 -4.79 -7.74 -0.64
CA VAL A 17 -4.46 -6.65 0.31
C VAL A 17 -4.44 -7.14 1.76
N PRO A 18 -5.51 -7.76 2.30
CA PRO A 18 -5.53 -8.21 3.68
C PRO A 18 -4.48 -9.28 3.98
N LEU A 19 -4.21 -10.18 3.03
CA LEU A 19 -3.16 -11.19 3.15
C LEU A 19 -1.78 -10.58 3.20
N LEU A 20 -1.49 -9.62 2.33
CA LEU A 20 -0.20 -8.94 2.29
C LEU A 20 0.05 -8.18 3.60
N VAL A 21 -0.98 -7.58 4.17
CA VAL A 21 -0.92 -6.92 5.48
C VAL A 21 -0.70 -7.91 6.64
N GLN A 22 -1.32 -9.10 6.59
CA GLN A 22 -1.09 -10.16 7.59
C GLN A 22 0.25 -10.86 7.45
N TRP A 23 0.88 -10.80 6.28
CA TRP A 23 2.09 -11.54 6.02
C TRP A 23 3.23 -11.08 6.94
N ASN A 24 3.70 -11.99 7.79
CA ASN A 24 4.73 -11.69 8.78
C ASN A 24 6.02 -11.13 8.15
N TYR A 25 6.40 -11.61 6.96
CA TYR A 25 7.56 -11.08 6.23
C TYR A 25 7.38 -9.62 5.83
N PHE A 26 6.20 -9.25 5.33
CA PHE A 26 5.90 -7.85 5.00
C PHE A 26 5.92 -6.97 6.26
N ARG A 27 5.34 -7.45 7.36
CA ARG A 27 5.29 -6.73 8.64
C ARG A 27 6.64 -6.59 9.34
N GLN A 28 7.46 -7.64 9.33
CA GLN A 28 8.70 -7.68 10.12
C GLN A 28 9.92 -7.29 9.32
N ILE A 29 10.02 -7.66 8.03
CA ILE A 29 11.20 -7.33 7.24
C ILE A 29 11.04 -5.96 6.60
N VAL A 30 9.95 -5.73 5.87
CA VAL A 30 9.81 -4.49 5.08
C VAL A 30 9.60 -3.28 5.98
N LEU A 31 8.68 -3.35 6.95
CA LEU A 31 8.44 -2.23 7.86
C LEU A 31 9.64 -1.94 8.77
N TYR A 32 10.30 -2.98 9.30
CA TYR A 32 11.45 -2.79 10.18
C TYR A 32 12.66 -2.26 9.40
N ALA A 33 12.97 -2.84 8.24
CA ALA A 33 14.08 -2.38 7.40
C ALA A 33 13.86 -0.93 6.94
N MET A 34 12.63 -0.53 6.61
CA MET A 34 12.33 0.86 6.30
C MET A 34 12.42 1.77 7.52
N SER A 35 11.91 1.34 8.68
CA SER A 35 12.00 2.13 9.91
C SER A 35 13.45 2.40 10.31
N MET A 36 14.32 1.39 10.20
CA MET A 36 15.75 1.50 10.51
C MET A 36 16.51 2.27 9.42
N GLY A 37 16.27 1.96 8.14
CA GLY A 37 16.95 2.59 7.01
C GLY A 37 16.64 4.08 6.85
N LEU A 38 15.47 4.53 7.30
CA LEU A 38 15.05 5.93 7.29
C LEU A 38 15.30 6.65 8.63
N GLY A 39 15.88 5.97 9.64
CA GLY A 39 16.12 6.56 10.96
C GLY A 39 14.85 6.98 11.71
N LEU A 40 13.68 6.42 11.36
CA LEU A 40 12.40 6.86 11.91
C LEU A 40 12.25 6.57 13.40
N SER A 41 13.08 5.69 13.96
CA SER A 41 13.11 5.37 15.39
C SER A 41 13.58 6.54 16.27
N GLU A 42 14.29 7.52 15.70
CA GLU A 42 14.84 8.66 16.44
C GLU A 42 13.90 9.87 16.44
N ILE A 43 12.86 9.87 15.61
CA ILE A 43 11.94 10.98 15.46
C ILE A 43 10.83 10.86 16.52
N PRO A 44 10.58 11.89 17.36
CA PRO A 44 9.54 11.87 18.39
C PRO A 44 8.13 12.09 17.81
N ALA A 45 7.80 11.42 16.70
CA ALA A 45 6.52 11.53 16.02
C ALA A 45 5.95 10.15 15.68
N ASP A 46 4.63 10.03 15.77
CA ASP A 46 3.94 8.79 15.41
C ASP A 46 4.13 8.45 13.92
N PHE A 47 4.20 7.16 13.61
CA PHE A 47 4.34 6.67 12.23
C PHE A 47 3.27 7.22 11.27
N ALA A 48 2.03 7.41 11.75
CA ALA A 48 0.95 8.02 10.97
C ALA A 48 1.26 9.48 10.60
N THR A 49 1.77 10.26 11.56
CA THR A 49 2.17 11.66 11.35
C THR A 49 3.34 11.76 10.37
N ILE A 50 4.36 10.92 10.56
CA ILE A 50 5.54 10.85 9.67
C ILE A 50 5.09 10.48 8.26
N SER A 51 4.29 9.43 8.12
CA SER A 51 3.79 8.96 6.83
C SER A 51 2.99 10.03 6.10
N LEU A 52 2.05 10.70 6.80
CA LEU A 52 1.27 11.79 6.23
C LEU A 52 2.16 12.95 5.78
N GLY A 53 3.13 13.35 6.61
CA GLY A 53 4.07 14.43 6.30
C GLY A 53 4.93 14.11 5.08
N LEU A 54 5.53 12.91 5.01
CA LEU A 54 6.34 12.49 3.87
C LEU A 54 5.54 12.44 2.57
N VAL A 55 4.33 11.87 2.61
CA VAL A 55 3.45 11.81 1.44
C VAL A 55 2.98 13.20 1.02
N ALA A 56 2.72 14.11 1.97
CA ALA A 56 2.36 15.49 1.67
C ALA A 56 3.52 16.24 0.98
N ILE A 57 4.73 16.15 1.55
CA ILE A 57 5.94 16.71 0.93
C ILE A 57 6.14 16.15 -0.47
N TYR A 58 6.02 14.83 -0.62
CA TYR A 58 6.13 14.20 -1.93
C TYR A 58 5.07 14.74 -2.92
N THR A 59 3.81 14.81 -2.50
CA THR A 59 2.69 15.18 -3.37
C THR A 59 2.72 16.65 -3.82
N PHE A 60 3.03 17.56 -2.91
CA PHE A 60 2.92 19.00 -3.16
C PHE A 60 4.25 19.66 -3.51
N VAL A 61 5.37 19.13 -3.03
CA VAL A 61 6.70 19.71 -3.26
C VAL A 61 7.46 18.92 -4.31
N ILE A 62 7.78 17.65 -4.04
CA ILE A 62 8.69 16.87 -4.89
C ILE A 62 8.05 16.60 -6.26
N ALA A 63 6.81 16.10 -6.28
CA ALA A 63 6.11 15.77 -7.51
C ALA A 63 5.82 17.02 -8.36
N GLY A 64 5.49 18.15 -7.72
CA GLY A 64 5.31 19.44 -8.39
C GLY A 64 6.62 19.96 -8.99
N PHE A 65 7.71 19.92 -8.23
CA PHE A 65 9.03 20.30 -8.73
C PHE A 65 9.44 19.46 -9.94
N ILE A 66 9.22 18.14 -9.92
CA ILE A 66 9.50 17.26 -11.06
C ILE A 66 8.69 17.69 -12.28
N THR A 67 7.41 18.03 -12.13
CA THR A 67 6.60 18.49 -13.26
C THR A 67 7.08 19.83 -13.80
N ASP A 68 7.37 20.80 -12.94
CA ASP A 68 7.80 22.15 -13.35
C ASP A 68 9.15 22.12 -14.07
N VAL A 69 10.09 21.31 -13.55
CA VAL A 69 11.37 21.03 -14.20
C VAL A 69 11.16 20.33 -15.54
N SER A 70 10.26 19.34 -15.61
CA SER A 70 9.97 18.62 -16.86
C SER A 70 9.38 19.52 -17.95
N GLU A 71 8.60 20.53 -17.58
CA GLU A 71 8.00 21.51 -18.51
C GLU A 71 9.01 22.50 -19.06
N SER A 72 10.13 22.70 -18.37
CA SER A 72 11.22 23.59 -18.80
C SER A 72 12.09 22.98 -19.92
N PHE A 73 11.92 21.69 -20.24
CA PHE A 73 12.65 21.03 -21.32
C PHE A 73 11.93 21.14 -22.68
N SER A 74 12.69 20.95 -23.77
CA SER A 74 12.19 20.95 -25.16
C SER A 74 10.94 20.07 -25.36
N ASP A 75 10.05 20.48 -26.28
CA ASP A 75 8.76 19.83 -26.59
C ASP A 75 8.83 18.30 -26.78
N LYS A 76 9.97 17.79 -27.25
CA LYS A 76 10.19 16.34 -27.41
C LYS A 76 10.18 15.60 -26.07
N TYR A 77 10.77 16.18 -25.02
CA TYR A 77 10.76 15.61 -23.67
C TYR A 77 9.43 15.85 -22.97
N ARG A 78 8.81 17.01 -23.18
CA ARG A 78 7.51 17.35 -22.62
C ARG A 78 6.42 16.31 -22.94
N ARG A 79 6.38 15.79 -24.17
CA ARG A 79 5.42 14.73 -24.54
C ARG A 79 5.65 13.42 -23.79
N SER A 80 6.91 13.06 -23.53
CA SER A 80 7.26 11.87 -22.75
C SER A 80 6.83 11.96 -21.28
N PHE A 81 6.85 13.17 -20.71
CA PHE A 81 6.46 13.42 -19.32
C PHE A 81 4.97 13.74 -19.12
N SER A 82 4.17 13.82 -20.19
CA SER A 82 2.73 14.08 -20.11
C SER A 82 2.00 13.10 -19.16
N GLY A 83 2.35 11.81 -19.21
CA GLY A 83 1.81 10.81 -18.30
C GLY A 83 2.18 11.08 -16.83
N MET A 84 3.38 11.55 -16.55
CA MET A 84 3.82 11.90 -15.20
C MET A 84 3.01 13.07 -14.66
N ALA A 85 2.80 14.13 -15.45
CA ALA A 85 2.02 15.30 -15.06
C ALA A 85 0.55 14.93 -14.74
N ASP A 86 -0.08 14.12 -15.58
CA ASP A 86 -1.42 13.57 -15.32
C ASP A 86 -1.44 12.75 -14.02
N GLY A 87 -0.39 11.97 -13.79
CA GLY A 87 -0.20 11.19 -12.58
C GLY A 87 -0.07 12.04 -11.32
N VAL A 88 0.67 13.16 -11.38
CA VAL A 88 0.75 14.14 -10.28
C VAL A 88 -0.59 14.82 -10.03
N GLY A 89 -1.32 15.18 -11.08
CA GLY A 89 -2.70 15.66 -10.96
C GLY A 89 -3.60 14.66 -10.23
N LYS A 90 -3.47 13.36 -10.57
CA LYS A 90 -4.22 12.30 -9.89
C LYS A 90 -3.79 12.09 -8.45
N LEU A 91 -2.48 12.15 -8.17
CA LEU A 91 -1.92 12.06 -6.82
C LEU A 91 -2.54 13.12 -5.91
N LYS A 92 -2.58 14.39 -6.35
CA LYS A 92 -3.21 15.49 -5.62
C LYS A 92 -4.71 15.24 -5.38
N GLN A 93 -5.42 14.65 -6.34
CA GLN A 93 -6.83 14.31 -6.19
C GLN A 93 -7.07 13.18 -5.16
N LEU A 94 -6.16 12.20 -5.05
CA LEU A 94 -6.29 11.07 -4.13
C LEU A 94 -5.80 11.41 -2.71
N PHE A 95 -4.96 12.42 -2.56
CA PHE A 95 -4.38 12.81 -1.28
C PHE A 95 -5.39 13.07 -0.15
N PRO A 96 -6.52 13.77 -0.36
CA PRO A 96 -7.49 14.01 0.72
C PRO A 96 -8.07 12.72 1.31
N ALA A 97 -8.41 11.76 0.45
CA ALA A 97 -8.94 10.47 0.89
C ALA A 97 -7.90 9.67 1.69
N TYR A 98 -6.64 9.72 1.26
CA TYR A 98 -5.52 9.17 2.01
C TYR A 98 -5.39 9.84 3.38
N ALA A 99 -5.32 11.17 3.43
CA ALA A 99 -5.16 11.92 4.68
C ALA A 99 -6.27 11.61 5.70
N ILE A 100 -7.53 11.56 5.25
CA ILE A 100 -8.68 11.16 6.08
C ILE A 100 -8.50 9.73 6.59
N SER A 101 -8.09 8.79 5.74
CA SER A 101 -7.88 7.41 6.16
C SER A 101 -6.74 7.26 7.17
N VAL A 102 -5.65 8.03 7.04
CA VAL A 102 -4.55 8.06 8.02
C VAL A 102 -5.03 8.60 9.36
N TYR A 103 -5.81 9.69 9.34
CA TYR A 103 -6.38 10.28 10.55
C TYR A 103 -7.34 9.30 11.25
N LEU A 104 -8.30 8.72 10.53
CA LEU A 104 -9.24 7.74 11.08
C LEU A 104 -8.52 6.53 11.66
N LEU A 105 -7.47 6.05 10.97
CA LEU A 105 -6.67 4.95 11.47
C LEU A 105 -5.92 5.33 12.75
N LYS A 106 -5.36 6.54 12.83
CA LYS A 106 -4.66 7.04 14.02
C LYS A 106 -5.60 7.14 15.22
N GLU A 107 -6.79 7.72 15.03
CA GLU A 107 -7.73 7.97 16.13
C GLU A 107 -8.42 6.70 16.62
N ASN A 108 -8.74 5.76 15.72
CA ASN A 108 -9.56 4.60 16.08
C ASN A 108 -8.75 3.31 16.33
N THR A 109 -7.45 3.31 16.05
CA THR A 109 -6.61 2.12 16.28
C THR A 109 -5.50 2.44 17.27
N ASN A 110 -5.42 1.67 18.36
CA ASN A 110 -4.33 1.82 19.32
C ASN A 110 -2.98 1.67 18.59
N LEU A 111 -2.08 2.64 18.80
CA LEU A 111 -0.78 2.83 18.13
C LEU A 111 0.15 1.58 18.09
N TYR A 112 -0.15 0.56 18.89
CA TYR A 112 0.69 -0.63 19.07
C TYR A 112 0.40 -1.78 18.08
N TYR A 113 -0.64 -1.69 17.25
CA TYR A 113 -0.95 -2.79 16.32
C TYR A 113 -0.12 -2.71 15.04
N THR A 114 0.76 -3.70 14.82
CA THR A 114 1.60 -3.83 13.60
C THR A 114 0.80 -3.75 12.29
N GLN A 115 -0.49 -4.08 12.34
CA GLN A 115 -1.38 -4.05 11.17
C GLN A 115 -1.73 -2.63 10.73
N SER A 116 -1.88 -1.66 11.64
CA SER A 116 -2.14 -0.27 11.25
C SER A 116 -0.94 0.30 10.48
N LYS A 117 0.28 0.01 10.94
CA LYS A 117 1.53 0.38 10.24
C LYS A 117 1.61 -0.26 8.85
N ALA A 118 1.22 -1.53 8.70
CA ALA A 118 1.20 -2.22 7.42
C ALA A 118 0.17 -1.63 6.43
N PHE A 119 -1.04 -1.31 6.89
CA PHE A 119 -2.06 -0.64 6.07
C PHE A 119 -1.59 0.76 5.63
N LEU A 120 -1.04 1.56 6.54
CA LEU A 120 -0.47 2.88 6.21
C LEU A 120 0.64 2.77 5.18
N PHE A 121 1.57 1.85 5.40
CA PHE A 121 2.70 1.66 4.51
C PHE A 121 2.25 1.25 3.11
N LEU A 122 1.36 0.25 3.00
CA LEU A 122 0.83 -0.20 1.71
C LEU A 122 0.10 0.92 0.97
N GLN A 123 -0.74 1.69 1.66
CA GLN A 123 -1.43 2.83 1.05
C GLN A 123 -0.46 3.91 0.59
N SER A 124 0.54 4.24 1.42
CA SER A 124 1.52 5.27 1.11
C SER A 124 2.37 4.88 -0.09
N LEU A 125 2.78 3.61 -0.15
CA LEU A 125 3.48 3.04 -1.30
C LEU A 125 2.64 3.13 -2.57
N LEU A 126 1.39 2.67 -2.52
CA LEU A 126 0.49 2.73 -3.67
C LEU A 126 0.23 4.18 -4.12
N LEU A 127 0.12 5.12 -3.19
CA LEU A 127 -0.08 6.52 -3.49
C LEU A 127 1.16 7.15 -4.15
N VAL A 128 2.35 6.96 -3.57
CA VAL A 128 3.62 7.50 -4.10
C VAL A 128 3.94 6.93 -5.49
N LEU A 129 3.53 5.69 -5.79
CA LEU A 129 3.72 5.08 -7.10
C LEU A 129 2.77 5.61 -8.19
N VAL A 130 1.74 6.41 -7.85
CA VAL A 130 0.74 6.92 -8.81
C VAL A 130 1.39 7.63 -10.01
N PRO A 131 2.30 8.60 -9.84
CA PRO A 131 2.88 9.30 -10.98
C PRO A 131 3.63 8.37 -11.94
N LEU A 132 4.38 7.41 -11.40
CA LEU A 132 5.14 6.42 -12.18
C LEU A 132 4.21 5.49 -12.96
N VAL A 133 3.17 4.96 -12.31
CA VAL A 133 2.20 4.07 -12.97
C VAL A 133 1.45 4.80 -14.07
N TRP A 134 1.27 6.12 -13.97
CA TRP A 134 0.60 6.90 -15.00
C TRP A 134 1.42 7.08 -16.29
N CYS A 135 2.72 6.76 -16.26
CA CYS A 135 3.53 6.59 -17.46
C CYS A 135 3.23 5.27 -18.20
N TYR A 136 2.57 4.29 -17.55
CA TYR A 136 2.29 2.96 -18.11
C TYR A 136 0.77 2.70 -18.22
N PRO A 137 0.15 2.95 -19.39
CA PRO A 137 -1.30 2.85 -19.58
C PRO A 137 -1.91 1.50 -19.18
N SER A 138 -1.16 0.41 -19.37
CA SER A 138 -1.58 -0.95 -19.02
C SER A 138 -1.76 -1.16 -17.51
N LEU A 139 -1.04 -0.42 -16.67
CA LEU A 139 -1.04 -0.58 -15.23
C LEU A 139 -1.97 0.40 -14.51
N LYS A 140 -2.35 1.53 -15.13
CA LYS A 140 -3.20 2.59 -14.55
C LYS A 140 -4.46 2.04 -13.87
N LYS A 141 -5.22 1.21 -14.58
CA LYS A 141 -6.50 0.69 -14.09
C LYS A 141 -6.30 -0.30 -12.94
N THR A 142 -5.36 -1.22 -13.09
CA THR A 142 -5.03 -2.22 -12.07
C THR A 142 -4.55 -1.56 -10.78
N HIS A 143 -3.66 -0.57 -10.88
CA HIS A 143 -3.16 0.19 -9.73
C HIS A 143 -4.24 1.01 -9.05
N SER A 144 -5.14 1.64 -9.82
CA SER A 144 -6.29 2.35 -9.23
C SER A 144 -7.22 1.40 -8.49
N ILE A 145 -7.40 0.15 -8.95
CA ILE A 145 -8.20 -0.86 -8.24
C ILE A 145 -7.47 -1.28 -6.95
N ALA A 146 -6.17 -1.57 -7.02
CA ALA A 146 -5.35 -1.93 -5.86
C ALA A 146 -5.38 -0.84 -4.79
N TYR A 147 -5.21 0.44 -5.18
CA TYR A 147 -5.30 1.58 -4.27
C TYR A 147 -6.68 1.69 -3.62
N ARG A 148 -7.77 1.54 -4.38
CA ARG A 148 -9.13 1.58 -3.82
C ARG A 148 -9.40 0.43 -2.85
N CYS A 149 -8.92 -0.78 -3.14
CA CYS A 149 -9.03 -1.92 -2.24
C CYS A 149 -8.22 -1.69 -0.95
N ALA A 150 -7.00 -1.16 -1.06
CA ALA A 150 -6.19 -0.78 0.09
C ALA A 150 -6.86 0.32 0.92
N LEU A 151 -7.42 1.35 0.27
CA LEU A 151 -8.20 2.39 0.93
C LEU A 151 -9.42 1.84 1.65
N GLY A 152 -10.21 1.01 0.98
CA GLY A 152 -11.40 0.37 1.54
C GLY A 152 -11.07 -0.47 2.77
N TRP A 153 -10.03 -1.32 2.70
CA TRP A 153 -9.63 -2.13 3.85
C TRP A 153 -9.09 -1.30 5.02
N THR A 154 -8.32 -0.24 4.75
CA THR A 154 -7.87 0.66 5.83
C THR A 154 -9.06 1.36 6.50
N LEU A 155 -10.07 1.78 5.74
CA LEU A 155 -11.28 2.38 6.31
C LEU A 155 -12.07 1.36 7.14
N VAL A 156 -12.28 0.14 6.61
CA VAL A 156 -12.94 -0.95 7.35
C VAL A 156 -12.20 -1.27 8.63
N TYR A 157 -10.87 -1.40 8.58
CA TYR A 157 -10.03 -1.64 9.74
C TYR A 157 -10.04 -0.46 10.73
N SER A 158 -10.12 0.78 10.26
CA SER A 158 -10.23 1.95 11.13
C SER A 158 -11.57 2.01 11.87
N LEU A 159 -12.67 1.56 11.24
CA LEU A 159 -14.00 1.57 11.87
C LEU A 159 -14.24 0.35 12.77
N PHE A 160 -13.73 -0.81 12.37
CA PHE A 160 -13.97 -2.11 13.02
C PHE A 160 -12.65 -2.88 13.21
N PRO A 161 -11.71 -2.38 14.03
CA PRO A 161 -10.36 -2.95 14.11
C PRO A 161 -10.34 -4.38 14.63
N ARG A 162 -11.21 -4.72 15.59
CA ARG A 162 -11.26 -6.06 16.20
C ARG A 162 -11.87 -7.10 15.25
N GLU A 163 -12.97 -6.74 14.61
CA GLU A 163 -13.69 -7.58 13.67
C GLU A 163 -12.84 -7.81 12.43
N THR A 164 -12.21 -6.75 11.93
CA THR A 164 -11.28 -6.85 10.81
C THR A 164 -10.10 -7.76 11.18
N MET A 165 -9.49 -7.61 12.36
CA MET A 165 -8.45 -8.53 12.82
C MET A 165 -8.90 -9.99 12.80
N HIS A 166 -10.09 -10.27 13.32
CA HIS A 166 -10.64 -11.61 13.35
C HIS A 166 -10.86 -12.16 11.94
N VAL A 167 -11.39 -11.36 11.01
CA VAL A 167 -11.58 -11.74 9.61
C VAL A 167 -10.23 -12.01 8.94
N LEU A 168 -9.25 -11.14 9.13
CA LEU A 168 -7.91 -11.30 8.57
C LEU A 168 -7.21 -12.57 9.09
N TRP A 169 -7.37 -12.86 10.37
CA TRP A 169 -6.85 -14.08 10.99
C TRP A 169 -7.53 -15.33 10.41
N LEU A 170 -8.86 -15.34 10.29
CA LEU A 170 -9.60 -16.44 9.68
C LEU A 170 -9.19 -16.70 8.23
N ILE A 171 -9.08 -15.65 7.41
CA ILE A 171 -8.64 -15.79 6.01
C ILE A 171 -7.23 -16.39 5.97
N SER A 172 -6.33 -15.92 6.84
CA SER A 172 -4.97 -16.44 6.92
C SER A 172 -4.93 -17.92 7.34
N GLN A 173 -5.79 -18.34 8.27
CA GLN A 173 -5.94 -19.74 8.68
C GLN A 173 -6.47 -20.62 7.54
N VAL A 174 -7.52 -20.19 6.83
CA VAL A 174 -8.08 -20.93 5.69
C VAL A 174 -7.04 -21.11 4.60
N ILE A 175 -6.26 -20.06 4.29
CA ILE A 175 -5.20 -20.16 3.30
C ILE A 175 -4.07 -21.05 3.79
N GLN A 176 -3.64 -20.96 5.04
CA GLN A 176 -2.64 -21.88 5.58
C GLN A 176 -3.09 -23.34 5.51
N GLN A 177 -4.37 -23.62 5.79
CA GLN A 177 -4.94 -24.97 5.67
C GLN A 177 -5.00 -25.45 4.23
N GLN A 178 -5.36 -24.58 3.27
CA GLN A 178 -5.40 -24.95 1.85
C GLN A 178 -4.03 -25.03 1.18
N PHE A 179 -3.08 -24.20 1.62
CA PHE A 179 -1.69 -24.15 1.14
C PHE A 179 -0.73 -24.83 2.13
N SER A 180 -1.23 -25.73 2.98
CA SER A 180 -0.41 -26.69 3.70
C SER A 180 0.31 -27.57 2.67
N PHE A 181 1.39 -27.04 2.09
CA PHE A 181 2.57 -27.82 1.80
C PHE A 181 2.90 -28.49 3.13
N SER A 182 2.49 -29.74 3.27
CA SER A 182 3.06 -30.62 4.27
C SER A 182 4.58 -30.44 4.14
N PRO A 183 5.30 -29.89 5.13
CA PRO A 183 6.69 -30.25 5.22
C PRO A 183 6.62 -31.76 5.37
N ARG A 184 6.93 -32.50 4.30
CA ARG A 184 7.52 -33.82 4.47
C ARG A 184 8.77 -33.55 5.27
N VAL A 185 8.61 -33.50 6.59
CA VAL A 185 9.62 -33.96 7.51
C VAL A 185 9.93 -35.33 6.96
N TYR A 186 11.04 -35.43 6.24
CA TYR A 186 11.71 -36.69 6.04
C TYR A 186 11.91 -37.20 7.46
N SER A 187 11.04 -38.12 7.88
CA SER A 187 11.31 -38.95 9.04
C SER A 187 12.59 -39.69 8.71
N ASP A 188 13.67 -39.31 9.39
CA ASP A 188 14.90 -40.09 9.53
C ASP A 188 14.59 -41.41 10.27
N GLU A 189 13.75 -42.26 9.66
CA GLU A 189 13.39 -43.60 10.17
C GLU A 189 13.65 -44.71 9.15
N TYR A 190 14.43 -44.45 8.09
CA TYR A 190 14.99 -45.50 7.23
C TYR A 190 16.49 -45.32 7.05
N ILE A 191 17.22 -45.37 8.17
CA ILE A 191 18.60 -45.87 8.19
C ILE A 191 18.59 -47.06 9.16
N VAL A 192 18.35 -48.25 8.60
CA VAL A 192 18.87 -49.53 9.09
C VAL A 192 19.41 -50.26 7.88
#